data_AF-A0A6I4MIV8-F1
#
_entry.id   AF-A0A6I4MIV8-F1
#
_cell.length_a   1.000
_cell.length_b   1.000
_cell.length_c   1.000
_cell.angle_alpha   90.00
_cell.angle_beta   90.00
_cell.angle_gamma   90.00
#
_symmetry.space_group_name_H-M   'P 1'
#
loop_
_entity.id
_entity.type
_entity.pdbx_description
1 polymer ?
#
loop_
_entity_poly.entity_id
_entity_poly.type
_entity_poly.pdbx_seq_one_letter_code
_entity_poly.pdbx_strand_id
1 'polypeptide(L)'
;MNNRDTDLWNAVGGVLVLAVFALLGWGLYECAVTDVSVPLLLPLTTGAATLWLGWREVDWWAQRRRKAIERHERLQRERHEALHPRRDEQAVTLILHRGPYASDLDGRRIGDAERDVVVTVLHAHFEAGRLDQVEMEDRVTQALAAKTLGELRRLVADMPNEGIDS
;
A
#
# COMPACT_ATOMS: atom_id res chain seq x y z
N MET A 1 3.60 7.64 -15.11
CA MET A 1 2.48 7.88 -16.04
C MET A 1 1.27 8.22 -15.20
N ASN A 2 0.71 9.43 -15.32
CA ASN A 2 -0.31 9.95 -14.41
C ASN A 2 -1.72 9.48 -14.86
N ASN A 3 -2.56 9.03 -13.92
CA ASN A 3 -3.94 8.58 -14.21
C ASN A 3 -4.81 9.66 -14.90
N ARG A 4 -4.43 10.95 -14.80
CA ARG A 4 -5.10 12.02 -15.55
C ARG A 4 -4.94 11.89 -17.06
N ASP A 5 -3.81 11.37 -17.53
CA ASP A 5 -3.55 11.25 -18.96
C ASP A 5 -4.43 10.14 -19.56
N THR A 6 -4.62 9.02 -18.84
CA THR A 6 -5.53 7.94 -19.25
C THR A 6 -7.00 8.36 -19.31
N ASP A 7 -7.46 9.21 -18.40
CA ASP A 7 -8.84 9.72 -18.42
C ASP A 7 -9.06 10.69 -19.61
N LEU A 8 -8.05 11.50 -19.94
CA LEU A 8 -8.07 12.39 -21.10
C LEU A 8 -8.08 11.61 -22.42
N TRP A 9 -7.24 10.58 -22.57
CA TRP A 9 -7.20 9.75 -23.77
C TRP A 9 -8.54 9.01 -24.01
N ASN A 10 -9.19 8.53 -22.95
CA ASN A 10 -10.51 7.88 -23.04
C ASN A 10 -11.62 8.88 -23.42
N ALA A 11 -11.58 10.09 -22.87
CA ALA A 11 -12.54 11.15 -23.20
C ALA A 11 -12.40 11.62 -24.65
N VAL A 12 -11.16 11.85 -25.10
CA VAL A 12 -10.86 12.26 -26.48
C VAL A 12 -11.24 11.15 -27.47
N GLY A 13 -10.95 9.89 -27.15
CA GLY A 13 -11.36 8.74 -27.95
C GLY A 13 -12.88 8.63 -28.12
N GLY A 14 -13.64 8.87 -27.04
CA GLY A 14 -15.10 8.86 -27.08
C GLY A 14 -15.69 9.95 -27.98
N VAL A 15 -15.16 11.18 -27.92
CA VAL A 15 -15.62 12.31 -28.74
C VAL A 15 -15.30 12.09 -30.22
N LEU A 16 -14.12 11.55 -30.55
CA LEU A 16 -13.73 11.24 -31.93
C LEU A 16 -14.65 10.18 -32.56
N VAL A 17 -15.00 9.13 -31.83
CA VAL A 17 -15.89 8.07 -32.33
C VAL A 17 -17.31 8.59 -32.57
N LEU A 18 -17.83 9.43 -31.66
CA LEU A 18 -19.13 10.09 -31.85
C LEU A 18 -19.14 11.01 -33.07
N ALA A 19 -18.06 11.77 -33.28
CA ALA A 19 -17.92 12.63 -34.45
C ALA A 19 -17.88 11.83 -35.76
N VAL A 20 -17.15 10.71 -35.80
CA VAL A 20 -17.11 9.81 -36.97
C VAL A 20 -18.49 9.21 -37.26
N PHE A 21 -19.22 8.76 -36.23
CA PHE A 21 -20.58 8.24 -36.39
C PHE A 21 -21.58 9.30 -36.86
N ALA A 22 -21.47 10.53 -36.34
CA ALA A 22 -22.31 11.65 -36.77
C ALA A 22 -22.03 12.01 -38.24
N LEU A 23 -20.77 12.03 -38.66
CA LEU A 23 -20.36 12.33 -40.03
C LEU A 23 -20.79 11.22 -41.01
N LEU A 24 -20.59 9.95 -40.65
CA LEU A 24 -21.05 8.82 -41.47
C LEU A 24 -22.57 8.73 -41.52
N GLY A 25 -23.26 8.96 -40.40
CA GLY A 25 -24.72 8.99 -40.34
C GLY A 25 -25.34 10.14 -41.13
N TRP A 26 -24.75 11.35 -41.05
CA TRP A 26 -25.19 12.53 -41.81
C TRP A 26 -24.94 12.36 -43.31
N GLY A 27 -23.77 11.85 -43.71
CA GLY A 27 -23.47 11.57 -45.12
C GLY A 27 -24.38 10.50 -45.72
N LEU A 28 -24.73 9.47 -44.94
CA LEU A 28 -25.69 8.44 -45.38
C LEU A 28 -27.14 8.95 -45.39
N TYR A 29 -27.49 9.92 -44.53
CA TYR A 29 -28.81 10.56 -44.52
C TYR A 29 -29.07 11.37 -45.80
N GLU A 30 -28.06 12.12 -46.27
CA GLU A 30 -28.12 12.83 -47.56
C GLU A 30 -28.20 11.86 -48.75
N CYS A 31 -27.48 10.72 -48.73
CA CYS A 31 -27.60 9.71 -49.78
C CYS A 31 -28.93 8.93 -49.79
N ALA A 32 -29.57 8.75 -48.63
CA ALA A 32 -30.82 7.99 -48.49
C ALA A 32 -32.04 8.69 -49.09
N VAL A 33 -31.99 10.01 -49.30
CA VAL A 33 -33.07 10.77 -49.95
C VAL A 33 -33.13 10.51 -51.46
N THR A 34 -32.09 9.93 -52.06
CA THR A 34 -31.98 9.77 -53.52
C THR A 34 -31.92 8.34 -54.07
N ASP A 35 -31.81 7.28 -53.26
CA ASP A 35 -31.72 5.90 -53.82
C ASP A 35 -32.30 4.77 -52.92
N VAL A 36 -32.98 3.80 -53.54
CA VAL A 36 -33.90 2.81 -52.92
C VAL A 36 -33.19 1.57 -52.31
N SER A 37 -31.87 1.46 -52.47
CA SER A 37 -31.11 0.23 -52.14
C SER A 37 -30.56 0.17 -50.70
N VAL A 38 -30.88 1.15 -49.85
CA VAL A 38 -30.29 1.33 -48.49
C VAL A 38 -30.88 0.48 -47.33
N PRO A 39 -32.09 -0.15 -47.40
CA PRO A 39 -32.66 -0.78 -46.20
C PRO A 39 -31.93 -2.05 -45.72
N LEU A 40 -30.95 -2.58 -46.47
CA LEU A 40 -30.20 -3.78 -46.08
C LEU A 40 -29.00 -3.50 -45.15
N LEU A 41 -28.48 -2.27 -45.08
CA LEU A 41 -27.26 -1.92 -44.32
C LEU A 41 -27.53 -1.36 -42.91
N LEU A 42 -28.75 -0.86 -42.66
CA LEU A 42 -29.22 -0.38 -41.35
C LEU A 42 -29.11 -1.37 -40.17
N PRO A 43 -29.40 -2.68 -40.32
CA PRO A 43 -29.35 -3.60 -39.17
C PRO A 43 -27.92 -3.88 -38.67
N LEU A 44 -26.89 -3.75 -39.51
CA LEU A 44 -25.50 -4.05 -39.13
C LEU A 44 -24.88 -2.96 -38.23
N THR A 45 -25.20 -1.69 -38.49
CA THR A 45 -24.71 -0.57 -37.66
C THR A 45 -25.44 -0.51 -36.32
N THR A 46 -26.73 -0.83 -36.32
CA THR A 46 -27.55 -0.87 -35.10
C THR A 46 -27.17 -2.04 -34.19
N GLY A 47 -26.85 -3.22 -34.77
CA GLY A 47 -26.36 -4.36 -34.00
C GLY A 47 -24.98 -4.13 -33.37
N ALA A 48 -24.08 -3.43 -34.06
CA ALA A 48 -22.79 -3.02 -33.49
C ALA A 48 -22.97 -2.02 -32.34
N ALA A 49 -23.91 -1.08 -32.46
CA ALA A 49 -24.20 -0.08 -31.44
C ALA A 49 -24.76 -0.69 -30.14
N THR A 50 -25.63 -1.71 -30.23
CA THR A 50 -26.19 -2.36 -29.03
C THR A 50 -25.16 -3.24 -28.31
N LEU A 51 -24.31 -3.96 -29.05
CA LEU A 51 -23.17 -4.68 -28.46
C LEU A 51 -22.18 -3.72 -27.79
N TRP A 52 -21.93 -2.55 -28.38
CA TRP A 52 -21.05 -1.53 -27.82
C TRP A 52 -21.63 -0.86 -26.57
N LEU A 53 -22.92 -0.51 -26.56
CA LEU A 53 -23.60 0.05 -25.38
C LEU A 53 -23.67 -0.96 -24.23
N GLY A 54 -23.93 -2.24 -24.52
CA GLY A 54 -23.91 -3.32 -23.53
C GLY A 54 -22.53 -3.52 -22.89
N TRP A 55 -21.45 -3.39 -23.68
CA TRP A 55 -20.09 -3.50 -23.15
C TRP A 55 -19.70 -2.30 -22.26
N ARG A 56 -20.20 -1.10 -22.59
CA ARG A 56 -19.96 0.14 -21.80
C ARG A 56 -20.58 0.09 -20.40
N GLU A 57 -21.73 -0.56 -20.24
CA GLU A 57 -22.36 -0.74 -18.92
C GLU A 57 -21.57 -1.73 -18.04
N VAL A 58 -21.15 -2.86 -18.61
CA VAL A 58 -20.41 -3.90 -17.87
C VAL A 58 -19.06 -3.38 -17.37
N ASP A 59 -18.33 -2.63 -18.20
CA ASP A 59 -17.01 -2.13 -17.81
C ASP A 59 -17.10 -1.00 -16.76
N TRP A 60 -18.16 -0.18 -16.80
CA TRP A 60 -18.43 0.82 -15.77
C TRP A 60 -18.75 0.19 -14.40
N TRP A 61 -19.52 -0.91 -14.38
CA TRP A 61 -19.77 -1.67 -13.14
C TRP A 61 -18.50 -2.35 -12.62
N ALA A 62 -17.62 -2.84 -13.50
CA ALA A 62 -16.33 -3.41 -13.13
C ALA A 62 -15.38 -2.34 -12.55
N GLN A 63 -15.33 -1.14 -13.14
CA GLN A 63 -14.50 -0.04 -12.67
C GLN A 63 -14.97 0.51 -11.33
N ARG A 64 -16.29 0.60 -11.11
CA ARG A 64 -16.87 1.04 -9.83
C ARG A 64 -16.59 0.06 -8.68
N ARG A 65 -16.60 -1.25 -8.97
CA ARG A 65 -16.24 -2.30 -7.99
C ARG A 65 -14.77 -2.23 -7.57
N ARG A 66 -13.84 -2.02 -8.52
CA ARG A 66 -12.41 -1.89 -8.25
C ARG A 66 -12.11 -0.75 -7.25
N LYS A 67 -12.73 0.42 -7.46
CA LYS A 67 -12.56 1.57 -6.55
C LYS A 67 -13.13 1.37 -5.14
N ALA A 68 -14.11 0.48 -4.99
CA ALA A 68 -14.64 0.13 -3.67
C ALA A 68 -13.68 -0.78 -2.91
N ILE A 69 -13.07 -1.75 -3.60
CA ILE A 69 -12.05 -2.66 -3.05
C ILE A 69 -10.81 -1.86 -2.62
N GLU A 70 -10.31 -0.95 -3.48
CA GLU A 70 -9.16 -0.10 -3.15
C GLU A 70 -9.38 0.79 -1.92
N ARG A 71 -10.62 1.27 -1.69
CA ARG A 71 -10.96 2.05 -0.49
C ARG A 71 -10.89 1.18 0.76
N HIS A 72 -11.44 -0.02 0.70
CA HIS A 72 -11.33 -0.96 1.80
C HIS A 72 -9.88 -1.35 2.09
N GLU A 73 -9.07 -1.56 1.04
CA GLU A 73 -7.65 -1.87 1.22
C GLU A 73 -6.85 -0.69 1.78
N ARG A 74 -7.14 0.56 1.37
CA ARG A 74 -6.51 1.76 1.96
C ARG A 74 -6.83 1.87 3.44
N LEU A 75 -8.11 1.77 3.79
CA LEU A 75 -8.55 1.82 5.19
C LEU A 75 -8.00 0.64 5.99
N GLN A 76 -7.87 -0.55 5.40
CA GLN A 76 -7.24 -1.71 6.03
C GLN A 76 -5.75 -1.47 6.26
N ARG A 77 -5.03 -0.92 5.28
CA ARG A 77 -3.61 -0.54 5.43
C ARG A 77 -3.43 0.53 6.49
N GLU A 78 -4.18 1.62 6.43
CA GLU A 78 -4.16 2.69 7.44
C GLU A 78 -4.52 2.16 8.84
N ARG A 79 -5.53 1.28 8.95
CA ARG A 79 -5.88 0.63 10.23
C ARG A 79 -4.79 -0.32 10.70
N HIS A 80 -4.20 -1.10 9.82
CA HIS A 80 -3.11 -2.04 10.15
C HIS A 80 -1.86 -1.27 10.57
N GLU A 81 -1.53 -0.17 9.89
CA GLU A 81 -0.44 0.76 10.25
C GLU A 81 -0.72 1.48 11.57
N ALA A 82 -1.96 1.90 11.82
CA ALA A 82 -2.34 2.54 13.08
C ALA A 82 -2.37 1.56 14.27
N LEU A 83 -2.72 0.29 14.03
CA LEU A 83 -2.77 -0.76 15.07
C LEU A 83 -1.39 -1.39 15.31
N HIS A 84 -0.52 -1.35 14.30
CA HIS A 84 0.88 -1.75 14.37
C HIS A 84 1.76 -0.52 14.20
N PRO A 85 1.92 0.36 15.23
CA PRO A 85 3.01 1.31 15.25
C PRO A 85 4.29 0.59 14.83
N ARG A 86 5.10 1.30 14.05
CA ARG A 86 6.41 0.91 13.54
C ARG A 86 6.99 -0.24 14.37
N ARG A 87 7.14 -1.44 13.78
CA ARG A 87 7.50 -2.68 14.53
C ARG A 87 8.70 -2.47 15.48
N ASP A 88 9.60 -1.59 15.09
CA ASP A 88 10.67 -0.98 15.86
C ASP A 88 10.17 -0.30 17.16
N GLU A 89 9.24 0.66 17.13
CA GLU A 89 8.69 1.32 18.32
C GLU A 89 8.01 0.37 19.31
N GLN A 90 7.27 -0.63 18.84
CA GLN A 90 6.68 -1.64 19.73
C GLN A 90 7.75 -2.51 20.39
N ALA A 91 8.76 -2.93 19.63
CA ALA A 91 9.88 -3.71 20.15
C ALA A 91 10.67 -2.90 21.19
N VAL A 92 10.96 -1.64 20.90
CA VAL A 92 11.58 -0.68 21.83
C VAL A 92 10.75 -0.58 23.10
N THR A 93 9.43 -0.39 22.98
CA THR A 93 8.54 -0.31 24.15
C THR A 93 8.55 -1.60 24.96
N LEU A 94 8.53 -2.76 24.32
CA LEU A 94 8.53 -4.05 25.02
C LEU A 94 9.85 -4.33 25.76
N ILE A 95 10.96 -3.86 25.21
CA ILE A 95 12.31 -4.14 25.69
C ILE A 95 12.75 -3.10 26.72
N LEU A 96 12.54 -1.81 26.44
CA LEU A 96 13.01 -0.73 27.29
C LEU A 96 12.01 -0.38 28.40
N HIS A 97 10.71 -0.61 28.22
CA HIS A 97 9.74 -0.21 29.24
C HIS A 97 9.82 -1.14 30.47
N ARG A 98 10.52 -0.66 31.51
CA ARG A 98 10.62 -1.28 32.85
C ARG A 98 9.32 -1.16 33.64
N GLY A 99 8.19 -1.48 33.02
CA GLY A 99 6.89 -1.55 33.67
C GLY A 99 6.75 -2.86 34.47
N PRO A 100 5.85 -2.90 35.47
CA PRO A 100 5.63 -4.08 36.32
C PRO A 100 5.12 -5.34 35.58
N TYR A 101 4.76 -5.21 34.29
CA TYR A 101 4.29 -6.31 33.45
C TYR A 101 5.31 -6.80 32.41
N ALA A 102 6.50 -6.17 32.33
CA ALA A 102 7.51 -6.57 31.36
C ALA A 102 8.01 -8.00 31.63
N SER A 103 8.15 -8.39 32.91
CA SER A 103 8.64 -9.73 33.31
C SER A 103 7.82 -10.89 32.74
N ASP A 104 6.51 -10.71 32.56
CA ASP A 104 5.63 -11.76 32.02
C ASP A 104 5.97 -12.12 30.57
N LEU A 105 6.63 -11.21 29.85
CA LEU A 105 7.06 -11.40 28.47
C LEU A 105 8.50 -11.92 28.36
N ASP A 106 9.19 -12.21 29.48
CA ASP A 106 10.58 -12.69 29.45
C ASP A 106 10.73 -13.97 28.61
N GLY A 107 9.73 -14.86 28.66
CA GLY A 107 9.71 -16.11 27.90
C GLY A 107 9.27 -15.96 26.43
N ARG A 108 8.91 -14.75 25.98
CA ARG A 108 8.47 -14.52 24.60
C ARG A 108 9.66 -14.65 23.64
N ARG A 109 9.49 -15.43 22.58
CA ARG A 109 10.46 -15.53 21.48
C ARG A 109 10.56 -14.21 20.71
N ILE A 110 11.78 -13.83 20.38
CA ILE A 110 12.11 -12.60 19.63
C ILE A 110 12.44 -12.90 18.17
N GLY A 111 12.26 -11.91 17.30
CA GLY A 111 12.73 -11.90 15.93
C GLY A 111 13.89 -10.92 15.72
N ASP A 112 14.21 -10.63 14.46
CA ASP A 112 15.33 -9.75 14.11
C ASP A 112 15.05 -8.29 14.45
N ALA A 113 13.79 -7.84 14.36
CA ALA A 113 13.42 -6.47 14.68
C ALA A 113 13.74 -6.11 16.14
N GLU A 114 13.47 -7.02 17.08
CA GLU A 114 13.81 -6.82 18.49
C GLU A 114 15.33 -6.77 18.72
N ARG A 115 16.11 -7.55 17.97
CA ARG A 115 17.58 -7.56 18.06
C ARG A 115 18.16 -6.25 17.54
N ASP A 116 17.72 -5.80 16.36
CA ASP A 116 18.20 -4.57 15.72
C ASP A 116 17.94 -3.34 16.59
N VAL A 117 16.79 -3.31 17.27
CA VAL A 117 16.46 -2.27 18.26
C VAL A 117 17.48 -2.22 19.38
N VAL A 118 17.81 -3.37 19.99
CA VAL A 118 18.78 -3.42 21.09
C VAL A 118 20.17 -3.04 20.61
N VAL A 119 20.57 -3.49 19.43
CA VAL A 119 21.86 -3.10 18.82
C VAL A 119 21.92 -1.58 18.63
N THR A 120 20.84 -0.96 18.15
CA THR A 120 20.74 0.50 18.01
C THR A 120 20.88 1.22 19.35
N VAL A 121 20.22 0.72 20.40
CA VAL A 121 20.32 1.27 21.76
C VAL A 121 21.75 1.14 22.31
N LEU A 122 22.38 -0.03 22.14
CA LEU A 122 23.77 -0.25 22.56
C LEU A 122 24.74 0.71 21.85
N HIS A 123 24.54 0.95 20.56
CA HIS A 123 25.31 1.94 19.81
C HIS A 123 25.11 3.36 20.35
N ALA A 124 23.88 3.76 20.68
CA ALA A 124 23.61 5.05 21.29
C ALA A 124 24.30 5.22 22.66
N HIS A 125 24.38 4.15 23.47
CA HIS A 125 25.11 4.18 24.74
C HIS A 125 26.64 4.23 24.57
N PHE A 126 27.17 3.59 23.53
CA PHE A 126 28.58 3.71 23.15
C PHE A 126 28.92 5.14 22.70
N GLU A 127 28.10 5.75 21.84
CA GLU A 127 28.26 7.15 21.42
C GLU A 127 28.19 8.13 22.60
N ALA A 128 27.36 7.82 23.60
CA ALA A 128 27.28 8.56 24.86
C ALA A 128 28.49 8.33 25.80
N GLY A 129 29.46 7.48 25.43
CA GLY A 129 30.65 7.17 26.22
C GLY A 129 30.38 6.32 27.46
N ARG A 130 29.22 5.65 27.54
CA ARG A 130 28.82 4.81 28.68
C ARG A 130 29.28 3.36 28.55
N LEU A 131 29.63 2.93 27.35
CA LEU A 131 30.19 1.62 27.04
C LEU A 131 31.56 1.80 26.39
N ASP A 132 32.50 0.94 26.72
CA ASP A 132 33.74 0.79 25.95
C ASP A 132 33.49 -0.02 24.67
N GLN A 133 34.40 0.07 23.70
CA GLN A 133 34.31 -0.64 22.42
C GLN A 133 34.18 -2.15 22.63
N VAL A 134 34.99 -2.74 23.51
CA VAL A 134 34.98 -4.20 23.77
C VAL A 134 33.63 -4.62 24.37
N GLU A 135 33.11 -3.81 25.30
CA GLU A 135 31.83 -4.08 25.96
C GLU A 135 30.66 -3.98 24.98
N MET A 136 30.68 -2.98 24.09
CA MET A 136 29.68 -2.85 23.03
C MET A 136 29.68 -4.09 22.12
N GLU A 137 30.84 -4.51 21.61
CA GLU A 137 30.95 -5.68 20.71
C GLU A 137 30.46 -6.98 21.37
N ASP A 138 30.83 -7.19 22.65
CA ASP A 138 30.39 -8.36 23.42
C ASP A 138 28.88 -8.36 23.64
N ARG A 139 28.29 -7.21 23.98
CA ARG A 139 26.84 -7.07 24.19
C ARG A 139 26.05 -7.20 22.88
N VAL A 140 26.57 -6.66 21.77
CA VAL A 140 25.95 -6.82 20.43
C VAL A 140 25.94 -8.29 20.01
N THR A 141 27.04 -9.01 20.21
CA THR A 141 27.12 -10.44 19.90
C THR A 141 26.09 -11.24 20.70
N GLN A 142 25.92 -10.92 21.99
CA GLN A 142 24.90 -11.53 22.84
C GLN A 142 23.47 -11.18 22.41
N ALA A 143 23.23 -9.93 21.99
CA ALA A 143 21.93 -9.49 21.49
C ALA A 143 21.53 -10.24 20.22
N LEU A 144 22.46 -10.44 19.28
CA LEU A 144 22.22 -11.20 18.05
C LEU A 144 21.98 -12.69 18.30
N ALA A 145 22.60 -13.26 19.34
CA ALA A 145 22.41 -14.66 19.73
C ALA A 145 21.14 -14.90 20.56
N ALA A 146 20.52 -13.85 21.10
CA ALA A 146 19.37 -13.96 21.97
C ALA A 146 18.16 -14.60 21.27
N LYS A 147 17.39 -15.37 22.05
CA LYS A 147 16.18 -16.08 21.61
C LYS A 147 14.92 -15.59 22.33
N THR A 148 15.09 -14.88 23.44
CA THR A 148 13.97 -14.44 24.29
C THR A 148 14.05 -12.97 24.63
N LEU A 149 12.89 -12.37 24.96
CA LEU A 149 12.83 -10.95 25.30
C LEU A 149 13.55 -10.64 26.61
N GLY A 150 13.56 -11.59 27.56
CA GLY A 150 14.26 -11.44 28.83
C GLY A 150 15.78 -11.50 28.72
N GLU A 151 16.31 -12.20 27.71
CA GLU A 151 17.75 -12.13 27.38
C GLU A 151 18.13 -10.74 26.91
N LEU A 152 17.39 -10.17 25.95
CA LEU A 152 17.62 -8.81 25.47
C LEU A 152 17.48 -7.76 26.56
N ARG A 153 16.46 -7.87 27.41
CA ARG A 153 16.25 -6.93 28.52
C ARG A 153 17.41 -6.91 29.51
N ARG A 154 18.01 -8.06 29.81
CA ARG A 154 19.15 -8.12 30.73
C ARG A 154 20.38 -7.39 30.20
N LEU A 155 20.55 -7.33 28.88
CA LEU A 155 21.68 -6.64 28.24
C LEU A 155 21.60 -5.11 28.32
N VAL A 156 20.39 -4.57 28.51
CA VAL A 156 20.13 -3.12 28.60
C VAL A 156 19.59 -2.70 29.97
N ALA A 157 19.43 -3.64 30.92
CA ALA A 157 18.79 -3.40 32.22
C ALA A 157 19.57 -2.47 33.14
N ASP A 158 20.87 -2.34 32.91
CA ASP A 158 21.82 -1.48 33.62
C ASP A 158 21.96 -0.09 32.98
N MET A 159 21.31 0.15 31.83
CA MET A 159 21.40 1.41 31.10
C MET A 159 20.16 2.28 31.34
N PRO A 160 20.31 3.62 31.46
CA PRO A 160 19.17 4.52 31.55
C PRO A 160 18.42 4.59 30.21
N ASN A 161 17.09 4.58 30.24
CA ASN A 161 16.19 4.56 29.06
C ASN A 161 16.21 5.85 28.18
N GLU A 162 17.28 6.64 28.21
CA GLU A 162 17.34 8.01 27.65
C GLU A 162 17.23 8.11 26.11
N GLY A 163 17.06 7.00 25.38
CA GLY A 163 17.16 6.93 23.93
C GLY A 163 15.88 7.20 23.11
N ILE A 164 14.74 7.54 23.71
CA ILE A 164 13.47 7.75 22.96
C ILE A 164 12.92 9.19 23.08
N ASP A 165 13.48 9.99 23.99
CA ASP A 165 12.85 11.24 24.44
C ASP A 165 13.48 12.50 23.81
N SER A 166 14.43 12.36 22.88
CA SER A 166 15.22 13.47 22.29
C SER A 166 14.88 13.76 20.84
#